data_AF-A0A9X5X569-F1
#
_entry.id   AF-A0A9X5X569-F1
#
_cell.length_a   1.000
_cell.length_b   1.000
_cell.length_c   1.000
_cell.angle_alpha   90.00
_cell.angle_beta   90.00
_cell.angle_gamma   90.00
#
_symmetry.space_group_name_H-M   'P 1'
#
loop_
_entity.id
_entity.type
_entity.pdbx_description
1 polymer ?
#
loop_
_entity_poly.entity_id
_entity_poly.type
_entity_poly.pdbx_seq_one_letter_code
_entity_poly.pdbx_strand_id
1 'polypeptide(L)' 'MRSGPGRTARTIGRAGAIALPALAAAHAAPVISTFGPLRNRAMPRLAGRGRPDHVALTFDDGPDHLSTPH' A
#
# COMPACT_ATOMS: atom_id res chain seq x y z
N MET A 1 -44.46 9.33 2.05
CA MET A 1 -43.82 8.02 1.85
C MET A 1 -42.59 7.94 2.76
N ARG A 2 -42.75 7.47 4.01
CA ARG A 2 -41.61 7.25 4.92
C ARG A 2 -41.06 5.86 4.67
N SER A 3 -39.80 5.75 4.26
CA SER A 3 -39.08 4.48 4.11
C SER A 3 -39.14 3.73 5.45
N GLY A 4 -39.72 2.52 5.47
CA GLY A 4 -39.82 1.74 6.70
C GLY A 4 -38.43 1.39 7.26
N PRO A 5 -38.27 1.27 8.59
CA PRO A 5 -36.97 1.05 9.26
C PRO A 5 -36.19 -0.15 8.71
N GLY A 6 -36.88 -1.17 8.18
CA GLY A 6 -36.25 -2.34 7.55
C GLY A 6 -35.56 -2.09 6.21
N ARG A 7 -35.84 -0.99 5.49
CA ARG A 7 -35.12 -0.64 4.25
C ARG A 7 -33.78 0.02 4.57
N THR A 8 -33.77 0.94 5.53
CA THR A 8 -32.55 1.62 5.99
C THR A 8 -31.58 0.63 6.65
N ALA A 9 -32.06 -0.22 7.55
CA ALA A 9 -31.24 -1.26 8.19
C ALA A 9 -30.61 -2.21 7.18
N ARG A 10 -31.34 -2.58 6.12
CA ARG A 10 -30.85 -3.45 5.04
C ARG A 10 -29.79 -2.76 4.17
N THR A 11 -29.96 -1.47 3.90
CA THR A 11 -28.95 -0.68 3.17
C THR A 11 -27.67 -0.54 3.99
N ILE A 12 -27.78 -0.25 5.29
CA ILE A 12 -26.63 -0.17 6.20
C ILE A 12 -25.90 -1.51 6.27
N GLY A 13 -26.64 -2.62 6.44
CA GLY A 13 -26.05 -3.96 6.45
C GLY A 13 -25.30 -4.29 5.15
N ARG A 14 -25.87 -3.94 3.99
CA ARG A 14 -25.22 -4.13 2.68
C ARG A 14 -23.98 -3.25 2.50
N ALA A 15 -24.05 -1.99 2.93
CA ALA A 15 -22.91 -1.09 2.88
C ALA A 15 -21.77 -1.60 3.77
N GLY A 16 -22.09 -2.05 5.00
CA GLY A 16 -21.12 -2.65 5.92
C GLY A 16 -20.46 -3.91 5.37
N ALA A 17 -21.22 -4.77 4.70
CA ALA A 17 -20.72 -6.00 4.09
C ALA A 17 -19.65 -5.75 3.00
N ILE A 18 -19.63 -4.57 2.37
CA ILE A 18 -18.62 -4.18 1.38
C ILE A 18 -17.52 -3.34 2.03
N ALA A 19 -17.91 -2.38 2.87
CA ALA A 19 -16.98 -1.42 3.45
C ALA A 19 -15.97 -2.09 4.40
N LEU A 20 -16.41 -3.04 5.23
CA LEU A 20 -15.52 -3.68 6.20
C LEU A 20 -14.41 -4.51 5.54
N PRO A 21 -14.70 -5.41 4.57
CA PRO A 21 -13.63 -6.11 3.84
C PRO A 21 -12.72 -5.17 3.07
N ALA A 22 -13.26 -4.10 2.46
CA ALA A 22 -12.46 -3.12 1.73
C ALA A 22 -11.49 -2.38 2.66
N LEU A 23 -11.94 -1.96 3.84
CA LEU A 23 -11.09 -1.35 4.88
C LEU A 23 -10.03 -2.33 5.38
N ALA A 24 -10.40 -3.58 5.65
CA ALA A 24 -9.45 -4.61 6.06
C ALA A 24 -8.38 -4.86 4.99
N ALA A 25 -8.78 -4.93 3.71
CA ALA A 25 -7.86 -5.08 2.60
C ALA A 25 -6.93 -3.86 2.44
N ALA A 26 -7.47 -2.64 2.58
CA ALA A 26 -6.67 -1.42 2.53
C ALA A 26 -5.66 -1.35 3.67
N HIS A 27 -6.06 -1.74 4.89
CA HIS A 27 -5.18 -1.81 6.05
C HIS A 27 -4.08 -2.88 5.88
N ALA A 28 -4.42 -4.03 5.30
CA ALA A 28 -3.47 -5.10 5.04
C ALA A 28 -2.60 -4.87 3.78
N ALA A 29 -2.93 -3.87 2.94
CA ALA A 29 -2.23 -3.63 1.68
C ALA A 29 -0.70 -3.47 1.83
N PRO A 30 -0.16 -2.77 2.86
CA PRO A 30 1.29 -2.65 3.04
C PRO A 30 1.97 -4.01 3.24
N VAL A 31 1.47 -4.88 4.13
CA VAL A 31 2.09 -6.19 4.35
C VAL A 31 1.94 -7.09 3.13
N ILE A 32 0.78 -7.07 2.46
CA ILE A 32 0.57 -7.83 1.22
C ILE A 32 1.53 -7.36 0.12
N SER A 33 1.80 -6.05 0.04
CA SER A 33 2.74 -5.47 -0.93
C SER A 33 4.20 -5.87 -0.69
N THR A 34 4.53 -6.53 0.42
CA THR A 34 5.88 -7.09 0.62
C THR A 34 6.11 -8.37 -0.18
N PHE A 35 5.04 -9.05 -0.62
CA PHE A 35 5.16 -10.29 -1.39
C PHE A 35 5.71 -10.00 -2.79
N GLY A 36 6.95 -10.45 -3.02
CA GLY A 36 7.75 -10.13 -4.20
C GLY A 36 7.01 -10.28 -5.53
N PRO A 37 6.49 -11.47 -5.89
CA PRO A 37 5.79 -11.68 -7.16
C PRO A 37 4.59 -10.75 -7.38
N LEU A 38 3.80 -10.52 -6.33
CA LEU A 38 2.63 -9.64 -6.41
C LEU A 38 3.04 -8.17 -6.56
N ARG A 39 3.93 -7.67 -5.69
CA ARG A 39 4.47 -6.29 -5.77
C ARG A 39 5.04 -6.02 -7.16
N ASN A 40 5.81 -6.96 -7.65
CA ASN A 40 6.47 -6.91 -8.94
C ASN A 40 5.51 -6.81 -10.12
N ARG A 41 4.31 -7.41 -10.02
CA ARG A 41 3.31 -7.41 -11.09
C ARG A 41 2.33 -6.24 -10.98
N ALA A 42 1.82 -5.99 -9.77
CA ALA A 42 0.75 -5.01 -9.55
C ALA A 42 1.26 -3.61 -9.17
N MET A 43 2.47 -3.51 -8.60
CA MET A 43 3.05 -2.27 -8.06
C MET A 43 4.48 -2.04 -8.54
N PRO A 44 4.77 -2.09 -9.86
CA PRO A 44 6.14 -2.09 -10.39
C PRO A 44 6.93 -0.83 -10.01
N ARG A 45 6.25 0.31 -9.83
CA ARG A 45 6.86 1.58 -9.41
C ARG A 45 7.33 1.58 -7.95
N LEU A 46 6.73 0.74 -7.11
CA LEU A 46 7.13 0.55 -5.70
C LEU A 46 8.04 -0.66 -5.52
N ALA A 47 8.35 -1.39 -6.59
CA ALA A 47 9.10 -2.64 -6.51
C ALA A 47 10.62 -2.44 -6.42
N GLY A 48 11.11 -1.21 -6.53
CA GLY A 48 12.56 -0.90 -6.48
C GLY A 48 13.35 -1.52 -7.63
N ARG A 49 12.71 -1.80 -8.77
CA ARG A 49 13.39 -2.41 -9.92
C ARG A 49 14.26 -1.39 -10.64
N GLY A 50 15.58 -1.54 -10.50
CA GLY A 50 16.58 -0.82 -11.27
C GLY A 50 16.64 -1.26 -12.73
N ARG A 51 17.32 -0.46 -13.55
CA ARG A 51 17.72 -0.86 -14.91
C ARG A 51 18.93 -1.79 -14.82
N PRO A 52 19.04 -2.81 -15.68
CA PRO A 52 20.10 -3.82 -15.58
C PRO A 52 21.52 -3.27 -15.78
N ASP A 53 21.65 -2.11 -16.41
CA ASP A 53 22.89 -1.40 -16.73
C ASP A 53 23.19 -0.22 -15.79
N HIS A 54 22.42 -0.07 -14.71
CA HIS A 54 22.55 1.06 -13.79
C HIS A 54 22.75 0.60 -12.34
N VAL A 55 23.62 1.32 -11.64
CA VAL A 55 23.79 1.18 -10.18
C VAL A 55 23.15 2.38 -9.49
N ALA A 56 22.29 2.11 -8.51
CA ALA A 56 21.76 3.11 -7.61
C ALA A 56 22.58 3.09 -6.30
N LEU A 57 23.37 4.12 -6.07
CA LEU A 57 24.19 4.27 -4.87
C LEU A 57 23.44 5.08 -3.81
N THR A 58 23.34 4.57 -2.60
CA THR A 58 22.74 5.25 -1.44
C THR A 58 23.72 5.30 -0.28
N PHE A 59 23.78 6.42 0.43
CA PHE A 59 24.55 6.60 1.66
C PHE A 59 23.56 6.76 2.81
N ASP A 60 23.65 5.92 3.84
CA ASP A 60 22.65 5.83 4.92
C ASP A 60 23.06 6.63 6.18
N ASP A 61 24.36 6.72 6.45
CA ASP A 61 24.89 7.27 7.71
C ASP A 61 25.05 8.80 7.74
N GLY A 62 24.60 9.49 6.68
CA GLY A 62 24.79 10.94 6.54
C GLY A 62 26.26 11.35 6.32
N PRO A 63 26.54 12.65 6.17
CA PRO A 63 27.91 13.12 5.97
C PRO A 63 28.71 13.00 7.27
N ASP A 64 29.75 12.18 7.23
CA ASP A 64 30.79 12.10 8.26
C ASP A 64 32.06 12.81 7.76
N HIS A 65 32.76 13.55 8.61
CA HIS A 65 33.91 14.34 8.17
C HIS A 65 35.08 13.49 7.64
N LEU A 66 35.21 12.22 8.03
CA LEU A 66 36.23 11.32 7.48
C LEU A 66 35.79 10.73 6.14
N SER A 67 34.49 10.64 5.90
CA SER A 67 33.88 9.97 4.75
C SER A 67 33.39 10.93 3.66
N THR A 68 33.10 12.18 4.02
CA THR A 68 32.67 13.29 3.14
C THR A 68 33.41 14.60 3.50
N PRO A 69 34.66 14.78 3.01
CA PRO A 69 35.47 15.98 3.27
C PRO A 69 34.96 17.22 2.53
N HIS A 70 35.28 18.42 3.07
CA HIS A 70 34.92 19.72 2.47
C HIS A 70 35.99 20.26 1.53
#